data_AF-A0A2A2HZP1-F1
#
_entry.id   AF-A0A2A2HZP1-F1
#
_cell.length_a   1.000
_cell.length_b   1.000
_cell.length_c   1.000
_cell.angle_alpha   90.00
_cell.angle_beta   90.00
_cell.angle_gamma   90.00
#
_symmetry.space_group_name_H-M   'P 1'
#
loop_
_entity.id
_entity.type
_entity.pdbx_description
1 polymer ?
#
loop_
_entity_poly.entity_id
_entity_poly.type
_entity_poly.pdbx_seq_one_letter_code
_entity_poly.pdbx_strand_id
1 'polypeptide(L)'
;MSSVRIAVAFSAATRFAMRFIGLGTTIAVARLLTPEEIGTFAIASAVTMLLVEFRVLGAGNYLVREPEIDENSVRSALGLTILICGALGFGILLAGMPVASFYGIPDLAGIFAILSISFFCGALY
;
A
#
# COMPACT_ATOMS: atom_id res chain seq x y z
N MET A 1 4.32 -11.04 -33.45
CA MET A 1 3.17 -11.81 -32.93
C MET A 1 3.54 -12.75 -31.76
N SER A 2 4.74 -13.37 -31.68
CA SER A 2 5.13 -14.20 -30.53
C SER A 2 5.42 -13.41 -29.24
N SER A 3 5.99 -12.20 -29.37
CA SER A 3 6.37 -11.35 -28.22
C SER A 3 5.16 -10.90 -27.38
N VAL A 4 4.02 -10.61 -28.02
CA VAL A 4 2.78 -10.24 -27.33
C VAL A 4 2.21 -11.42 -26.54
N ARG A 5 2.24 -12.64 -27.08
CA ARG A 5 1.75 -13.85 -26.39
C ARG A 5 2.60 -14.17 -25.16
N ILE A 6 3.91 -14.00 -25.24
CA ILE A 6 4.83 -14.20 -24.11
C ILE A 6 4.61 -13.11 -23.05
N ALA A 7 4.46 -11.84 -23.45
CA ALA A 7 4.17 -10.75 -22.51
C ALA A 7 2.83 -10.94 -21.77
N VAL A 8 1.80 -11.43 -22.47
CA VAL A 8 0.50 -11.78 -21.88
C VAL A 8 0.64 -12.97 -20.93
N ALA A 9 1.35 -14.03 -21.34
CA ALA A 9 1.58 -15.20 -20.49
C ALA A 9 2.36 -14.84 -19.22
N PHE A 10 3.40 -14.01 -19.33
CA PHE A 10 4.19 -13.55 -18.19
C PHE A 10 3.34 -12.67 -17.26
N SER A 11 2.58 -11.72 -17.81
CA SER A 11 1.67 -10.88 -17.03
C SER A 11 0.59 -11.70 -16.30
N ALA A 12 0.02 -12.71 -16.96
CA ALA A 12 -0.94 -13.61 -16.36
C ALA A 12 -0.30 -14.42 -15.22
N ALA A 13 0.86 -15.03 -15.47
CA ALA A 13 1.60 -15.81 -14.48
C ALA A 13 1.94 -14.96 -13.25
N THR A 14 2.45 -13.75 -13.44
CA THR A 14 2.76 -12.79 -12.37
C THR A 14 1.52 -12.41 -11.56
N ARG A 15 0.38 -12.15 -12.22
CA ARG A 15 -0.89 -11.85 -11.51
C ARG A 15 -1.39 -13.04 -10.69
N PHE A 16 -1.37 -14.25 -11.25
CA PHE A 16 -1.75 -15.46 -10.52
C PHE A 16 -0.81 -15.73 -9.36
N ALA A 17 0.50 -15.61 -9.56
CA ALA A 17 1.49 -15.76 -8.49
C ALA A 17 1.24 -14.77 -7.34
N MET A 18 1.03 -13.49 -7.65
CA MET A 18 0.67 -12.49 -6.63
C MET A 18 -0.62 -12.83 -5.89
N ARG A 19 -1.65 -13.34 -6.60
CA ARG A 19 -2.91 -13.77 -5.97
C ARG A 19 -2.71 -14.95 -5.02
N PHE A 20 -1.91 -15.95 -5.42
CA PHE A 20 -1.61 -17.10 -4.56
C PHE A 20 -0.77 -16.73 -3.35
N ILE A 21 0.24 -15.87 -3.53
CA ILE A 21 1.03 -15.33 -2.42
C ILE A 21 0.11 -14.57 -1.46
N GLY A 22 -0.73 -13.67 -1.97
CA GLY A 22 -1.68 -12.91 -1.17
C GLY A 22 -2.62 -13.81 -0.37
N LEU A 23 -3.21 -14.82 -1.01
CA LEU A 23 -4.06 -15.82 -0.32
C LEU A 23 -3.30 -16.57 0.78
N GLY A 24 -2.09 -17.02 0.49
CA GLY A 24 -1.23 -17.70 1.47
C GLY A 24 -0.94 -16.80 2.68
N THR A 25 -0.60 -15.54 2.43
CA THR A 25 -0.38 -14.54 3.49
C THR A 25 -1.65 -14.32 4.31
N THR A 26 -2.82 -14.16 3.69
CA THR A 26 -4.09 -13.97 4.41
C THR A 26 -4.41 -15.16 5.31
N ILE A 27 -4.21 -16.40 4.83
CA ILE A 27 -4.42 -17.62 5.64
C ILE A 27 -3.44 -17.66 6.81
N ALA A 28 -2.17 -17.36 6.58
CA ALA A 28 -1.16 -17.35 7.64
C ALA A 28 -1.48 -16.31 8.73
N VAL A 29 -1.82 -15.08 8.32
CA VAL A 29 -2.24 -14.00 9.22
C VAL A 29 -3.48 -14.40 10.00
N ALA A 30 -4.52 -14.94 9.33
CA ALA A 30 -5.74 -15.39 10.00
C ALA A 30 -5.52 -16.52 11.03
N ARG A 31 -4.44 -17.31 10.89
CA ARG A 31 -4.04 -18.34 11.86
C ARG A 31 -3.19 -17.80 13.02
N LEU A 32 -2.46 -16.71 12.78
CA LEU A 32 -1.63 -16.04 13.77
C LEU A 32 -2.43 -15.14 14.71
N LEU A 33 -3.47 -14.48 14.17
CA LEU A 33 -4.31 -13.58 14.95
C LEU A 33 -5.33 -14.35 15.78
N THR A 34 -5.46 -13.94 17.04
CA THR A 34 -6.56 -14.38 17.90
C THR A 34 -7.89 -13.73 17.47
N PRO A 35 -9.05 -14.31 17.82
CA PRO A 35 -10.36 -13.75 17.45
C PRO A 35 -10.57 -12.29 17.85
N GLU A 36 -9.95 -11.86 18.95
CA GLU A 36 -10.02 -10.50 19.48
C GLU A 36 -9.17 -9.53 18.64
N GLU A 37 -8.01 -9.96 18.15
CA GLU A 37 -7.09 -9.15 17.34
C GLU A 37 -7.57 -8.94 15.90
N ILE A 38 -8.40 -9.87 15.38
CA ILE A 38 -8.95 -9.77 14.01
C ILE A 38 -9.76 -8.48 13.83
N GLY A 39 -10.54 -8.10 14.85
CA GLY A 39 -11.35 -6.87 14.80
C GLY A 39 -10.47 -5.61 14.72
N THR A 40 -9.46 -5.52 15.58
CA THR A 40 -8.51 -4.40 15.61
C THR A 40 -7.73 -4.30 14.30
N PHE A 41 -7.26 -5.44 13.78
CA PHE A 41 -6.55 -5.48 12.50
C PHE A 41 -7.45 -5.07 11.32
N ALA A 42 -8.72 -5.48 11.32
CA ALA A 42 -9.68 -5.11 10.28
C ALA A 42 -9.92 -3.59 10.23
N ILE A 43 -10.04 -2.93 11.39
CA ILE A 43 -10.19 -1.46 11.47
C ILE A 43 -8.97 -0.78 10.87
N ALA A 44 -7.77 -1.16 11.33
CA ALA A 44 -6.54 -0.56 10.84
C ALA A 44 -6.37 -0.78 9.33
N SER A 45 -6.60 -2.02 8.88
CA SER A 45 -6.47 -2.42 7.48
C SER A 45 -7.46 -1.70 6.58
N ALA A 46 -8.72 -1.50 6.99
CA ALA A 46 -9.71 -0.78 6.20
C ALA A 46 -9.30 0.68 5.96
N VAL A 47 -8.81 1.35 7.01
CA VAL A 47 -8.27 2.72 6.90
C VAL A 47 -7.05 2.73 5.98
N THR A 48 -6.10 1.83 6.19
CA THR A 48 -4.91 1.73 5.34
C THR A 48 -5.25 1.45 3.89
N MET A 49 -6.23 0.57 3.62
CA MET A 49 -6.66 0.23 2.26
C MET A 49 -7.21 1.44 1.51
N LEU A 50 -8.02 2.27 2.18
CA LEU A 50 -8.47 3.55 1.61
C LEU A 50 -7.29 4.47 1.30
N LEU A 51 -6.30 4.56 2.19
CA LEU A 51 -5.14 5.44 2.01
C LEU A 51 -4.19 4.94 0.91
N VAL A 52 -4.08 3.64 0.69
CA VAL A 52 -3.32 3.06 -0.42
C VAL A 52 -3.87 3.52 -1.78
N GLU A 53 -5.18 3.68 -1.93
CA GLU A 53 -5.76 4.19 -3.19
C GLU A 53 -5.29 5.63 -3.49
N PHE A 54 -5.10 6.47 -2.47
CA PHE A 54 -4.55 7.83 -2.65
C PHE A 54 -3.11 7.81 -3.17
N ARG A 55 -2.30 6.79 -2.83
CA ARG A 55 -0.95 6.64 -3.37
C ARG A 55 -0.96 6.45 -4.89
N VAL A 56 -1.91 5.67 -5.40
CA VAL A 56 -2.00 5.34 -6.84
C VAL A 56 -2.29 6.59 -7.68
N LEU A 57 -2.99 7.58 -7.10
CA LEU A 57 -3.30 8.85 -7.77
C LEU A 57 -2.05 9.72 -8.04
N GLY A 58 -0.98 9.58 -7.25
CA GLY A 58 0.20 10.44 -7.31
C GLY A 58 1.15 10.15 -8.47
N ALA A 59 1.67 8.92 -8.53
CA ALA A 59 2.77 8.54 -9.43
C ALA A 59 2.28 8.17 -10.85
N GLY A 60 1.27 7.30 -10.91
CA GLY A 60 0.85 6.66 -12.15
C GLY A 60 0.16 7.62 -13.11
N ASN A 61 -0.69 8.51 -12.60
CA ASN A 61 -1.43 9.46 -13.44
C ASN A 61 -0.56 10.62 -13.95
N TYR A 62 0.47 11.03 -13.21
CA TYR A 62 1.39 12.07 -13.66
C TYR A 62 2.19 11.58 -14.86
N LEU A 63 2.78 10.38 -14.76
CA LEU A 63 3.60 9.80 -15.83
C LEU A 63 2.78 9.36 -17.06
N VAL A 64 1.53 8.89 -16.86
CA VAL A 64 0.63 8.49 -17.96
C VAL A 64 0.13 9.68 -18.78
N ARG A 65 0.14 10.89 -18.22
CA ARG A 65 -0.31 12.10 -18.91
C ARG A 65 0.78 12.80 -19.71
N GLU A 66 2.05 12.46 -19.50
CA GLU A 66 3.16 13.09 -20.19
C GLU A 66 3.38 12.44 -21.57
N PRO A 67 3.27 13.19 -22.69
CA PRO A 67 3.42 12.63 -24.03
C PRO A 67 4.88 12.30 -24.39
N GLU A 68 5.86 12.97 -23.76
CA GLU A 68 7.29 12.68 -23.89
C GLU A 68 7.92 12.55 -22.50
N ILE A 69 8.41 11.36 -22.17
CA ILE A 69 9.05 11.10 -20.87
C ILE A 69 10.48 11.64 -20.91
N ASP A 70 10.70 12.81 -20.33
CA ASP A 70 12.03 13.36 -20.05
C ASP A 70 12.53 12.97 -18.63
N GLU A 71 13.85 13.01 -18.41
CA GLU A 71 14.49 12.67 -17.13
C GLU A 71 13.97 13.56 -15.98
N ASN A 72 13.62 14.81 -16.28
CA ASN A 72 13.01 15.74 -15.31
C ASN A 72 11.59 15.34 -14.90
N SER A 73 10.80 14.78 -15.82
CA SER A 73 9.44 14.30 -15.55
C SER A 73 9.47 13.08 -14.63
N VAL A 74 10.45 12.19 -14.81
CA VAL A 74 10.69 11.05 -13.91
C VAL A 74 11.06 11.51 -12.51
N ARG A 75 12.00 12.47 -12.37
CA ARG A 75 12.40 13.01 -11.05
C ARG A 75 11.25 13.73 -10.35
N SER A 76 10.42 14.45 -11.10
CA SER A 76 9.23 15.13 -10.55
C SER A 76 8.17 14.14 -10.09
N ALA A 77 7.92 13.07 -10.87
CA ALA A 77 7.02 11.99 -10.50
C ALA A 77 7.48 11.27 -9.22
N LEU A 78 8.77 10.96 -9.11
CA LEU A 78 9.36 10.36 -7.91
C LEU A 78 9.23 11.29 -6.70
N GLY A 79 9.53 12.58 -6.85
CA GLY A 79 9.38 13.58 -5.78
C GLY A 79 7.94 13.69 -5.28
N LEU A 80 6.97 13.74 -6.20
CA LEU A 80 5.54 13.75 -5.85
C LEU A 80 5.12 12.46 -5.13
N THR A 81 5.62 11.31 -5.58
CA THR A 81 5.35 10.00 -4.96
C THR A 81 5.89 9.95 -3.55
N ILE A 82 7.13 10.36 -3.32
CA ILE A 82 7.75 10.44 -1.99
C ILE A 82 6.95 11.37 -1.08
N LEU A 83 6.50 12.52 -1.59
CA LEU A 83 5.73 13.49 -0.81
C LEU A 83 4.37 12.94 -0.40
N ILE A 84 3.63 12.32 -1.33
CA ILE A 84 2.31 11.72 -1.04
C ILE A 84 2.46 10.53 -0.06
N CYS A 85 3.37 9.60 -0.36
CA CYS A 85 3.63 8.45 0.50
C CYS A 85 4.09 8.88 1.90
N GLY A 86 4.98 9.86 1.98
CA GLY A 86 5.44 10.43 3.24
C GLY A 86 4.30 11.09 4.02
N ALA A 87 3.49 11.93 3.36
CA ALA A 87 2.35 12.59 4.00
C ALA A 87 1.33 11.58 4.53
N LEU A 88 1.00 10.54 3.77
CA LEU A 88 0.09 9.47 4.19
C LEU A 88 0.68 8.63 5.33
N GLY A 89 1.95 8.23 5.23
CA GLY A 89 2.65 7.46 6.27
C GLY A 89 2.73 8.22 7.59
N PHE A 90 3.16 9.48 7.57
CA PHE A 90 3.15 10.34 8.76
C PHE A 90 1.74 10.62 9.26
N GLY A 91 0.77 10.80 8.36
CA GLY A 91 -0.64 11.00 8.72
C GLY A 91 -1.19 9.83 9.53
N ILE A 92 -0.94 8.59 9.09
CA ILE A 92 -1.33 7.38 9.83
C ILE A 92 -0.59 7.26 11.15
N LEU A 93 0.72 7.50 11.17
CA LEU A 93 1.54 7.39 12.38
C LEU A 93 1.06 8.36 13.47
N LEU A 94 0.79 9.62 13.09
CA LEU A 94 0.27 10.64 14.00
C LEU A 94 -1.19 10.41 14.38
N ALA A 95 -2.00 9.87 13.47
CA ALA A 95 -3.39 9.51 13.74
C ALA A 95 -3.52 8.23 14.59
N GLY A 96 -2.47 7.40 14.69
CA GLY A 96 -2.53 6.14 15.41
C GLY A 96 -2.92 6.29 16.88
N MET A 97 -2.31 7.25 17.58
CA MET A 97 -2.58 7.52 19.00
C MET A 97 -4.02 8.04 19.27
N PRO A 98 -4.54 9.07 18.58
CA PRO A 98 -5.90 9.55 18.80
C PRO A 98 -6.97 8.55 18.34
N VAL A 99 -6.71 7.75 17.31
CA VAL A 99 -7.67 6.72 16.88
C VAL A 99 -7.68 5.55 17.88
N ALA A 100 -6.52 5.15 18.40
CA ALA A 100 -6.43 4.14 19.47
C ALA A 100 -7.17 4.57 20.74
N SER A 101 -7.06 5.84 21.14
CA SER A 101 -7.80 6.36 22.30
C SER A 101 -9.30 6.47 22.04
N PHE A 102 -9.73 6.84 20.83
CA PHE A 102 -11.15 6.92 20.45
C PHE A 102 -11.84 5.54 20.49
N TYR A 103 -11.16 4.49 20.00
CA TYR A 103 -11.68 3.12 20.04
C TYR A 103 -11.44 2.41 21.38
N GLY A 104 -10.61 2.96 22.27
CA GLY A 104 -10.23 2.33 23.53
C GLY A 104 -9.33 1.10 23.36
N ILE A 105 -8.63 0.98 22.22
CA ILE A 105 -7.80 -0.18 21.88
C ILE A 105 -6.34 0.29 21.72
N PRO A 106 -5.46 0.09 22.72
CA PRO A 106 -4.08 0.58 22.67
C PRO A 106 -3.25 -0.07 21.56
N ASP A 107 -3.51 -1.35 21.26
CA ASP A 107 -2.79 -2.10 20.23
C ASP A 107 -2.98 -1.53 18.82
N LEU A 108 -4.08 -0.78 18.61
CA LEU A 108 -4.38 -0.16 17.32
C LEU A 108 -3.31 0.85 16.88
N ALA A 109 -2.70 1.57 17.83
CA ALA A 109 -1.62 2.50 17.54
C ALA A 109 -0.37 1.75 17.03
N GLY A 110 -0.07 0.59 17.60
CA GLY A 110 1.03 -0.27 17.17
C GLY A 110 0.81 -0.82 15.76
N ILE A 111 -0.41 -1.27 15.45
CA ILE A 111 -0.76 -1.75 14.12
C ILE A 111 -0.65 -0.62 13.09
N PHE A 112 -1.15 0.59 13.39
CA PHE A 112 -0.98 1.73 12.50
C PHE A 112 0.49 2.10 12.29
N ALA A 113 1.33 2.04 13.32
CA ALA A 113 2.76 2.26 13.17
C ALA A 113 3.40 1.23 12.22
N ILE A 114 3.06 -0.05 12.35
CA ILE A 114 3.53 -1.12 11.45
C ILE A 114 3.05 -0.87 10.01
N LEU A 115 1.76 -0.58 9.82
CA LEU A 115 1.19 -0.33 8.50
C LEU A 115 1.72 0.95 7.84
N SER A 116 2.11 1.96 8.64
CA SER A 116 2.71 3.20 8.11
C SER A 116 4.03 2.95 7.37
N ILE A 117 4.79 1.91 7.78
CA ILE A 117 6.05 1.51 7.13
C ILE A 117 5.81 1.16 5.66
N SER A 118 4.67 0.53 5.34
CA SER A 118 4.33 0.19 3.96
C SER A 118 4.18 1.41 3.06
N PHE A 119 3.78 2.57 3.59
CA PHE A 119 3.72 3.82 2.83
C PHE A 119 5.12 4.37 2.56
N PHE A 120 6.01 4.34 3.54
CA PHE A 120 7.39 4.79 3.36
C PHE A 120 8.17 3.91 2.37
N CYS A 121 8.04 2.57 2.45
CA CYS A 121 8.60 1.67 1.45
C CYS A 121 7.95 1.84 0.08
N GLY A 122 6.66 2.18 0.06
CA GLY A 122 5.94 2.48 -1.17
C GLY A 122 6.45 3.70 -1.95
N ALA A 123 7.25 4.57 -1.34
CA ALA A 123 7.89 5.65 -2.07
C ALA A 123 9.08 5.18 -2.93
N LEU A 124 9.62 3.98 -2.64
CA LEU A 124 10.87 3.46 -3.23
C LEU A 124 10.66 2.43 -4.35
N TYR A 125 9.42 1.93 -4.51
CA TYR A 125 8.97 1.04 -5.60
C TYR A 125 8.03 1.83 -6.50
#